data_AF-C7GYP6-F1
#
_entry.id   AF-C7GYP6-F1
#
_cell.length_a   1.000
_cell.length_b   1.000
_cell.length_c   1.000
_cell.angle_alpha   90.00
_cell.angle_beta   90.00
_cell.angle_gamma   90.00
#
_symmetry.space_group_name_H-M   'P 1'
#
loop_
_entity.id
_entity.type
_entity.pdbx_description
1 polymer ?
#
loop_
_entity_poly.entity_id
_entity_poly.type
_entity_poly.pdbx_seq_one_letter_code
_entity_poly.pdbx_strand_id
1 'polypeptide(L)'
;MGIKVKIDEGRFTRRFTARFEPLLAHEVKRLCDPYVPFDRGDLKGSARTVGSSVWYSTPYARRQYYEHKGDGLRGARWEQLMLRSKGAELTAAIQKLVERG
;
A
#
# COMPACT_ATOMS: atom_id res chain seq x y z
N MET A 1 5.34 -17.64 -0.79
CA MET A 1 5.54 -17.12 -2.17
C MET A 1 4.68 -15.88 -2.38
N GLY A 2 4.76 -14.90 -1.48
CA GLY A 2 3.98 -13.66 -1.56
C GLY A 2 4.86 -12.48 -1.95
N ILE A 3 4.32 -11.26 -1.88
CA ILE A 3 5.09 -10.03 -2.11
C ILE A 3 4.93 -9.05 -0.95
N LYS A 4 6.05 -8.49 -0.49
CA LYS A 4 6.07 -7.36 0.44
C LYS A 4 6.19 -6.09 -0.39
N VAL A 5 5.17 -5.27 -0.34
CA VAL A 5 5.14 -3.95 -0.96
C VAL A 5 5.63 -2.94 0.07
N LYS A 6 6.83 -2.41 -0.15
CA LYS A 6 7.42 -1.35 0.66
C LYS A 6 6.87 0.00 0.21
N ILE A 7 6.54 0.85 1.17
CA ILE A 7 6.23 2.25 0.91
C ILE A 7 7.50 3.05 1.16
N ASP A 8 7.81 3.99 0.27
CA ASP A 8 8.88 4.94 0.51
C ASP A 8 8.47 5.84 1.68
N GLU A 9 9.24 5.80 2.75
CA GLU A 9 9.04 6.61 3.96
C GLU A 9 9.61 8.03 3.80
N GLY A 10 10.58 8.21 2.89
CA GLY A 10 11.28 9.48 2.68
C GLY A 10 10.40 10.62 2.16
N ARG A 11 9.20 10.29 1.67
CA ARG A 11 8.18 11.25 1.24
C ARG A 11 7.42 11.91 2.39
N PHE A 12 7.54 11.41 3.62
CA PHE A 12 6.82 11.93 4.79
C PHE A 12 7.67 12.95 5.55
N THR A 13 7.05 13.63 6.50
CA THR A 13 7.69 14.75 7.21
C THR A 13 9.00 14.34 7.89
N ARG A 14 9.89 15.31 8.12
CA ARG A 14 11.15 15.11 8.86
C ARG A 14 10.97 14.58 10.29
N ARG A 15 9.73 14.60 10.83
CA ARG A 15 9.36 14.06 12.15
C ARG A 15 8.76 12.64 12.10
N PHE A 16 8.71 12.00 10.92
CA PHE A 16 8.28 10.61 10.81
C PHE A 16 9.26 9.69 11.55
N THR A 17 8.73 8.82 12.40
CA THR A 17 9.50 7.89 13.25
C THR A 17 8.90 6.49 13.17
N ALA A 18 9.67 5.47 13.58
CA ALA A 18 9.29 4.06 13.50
C ALA A 18 7.92 3.74 14.15
N ARG A 19 7.50 4.51 15.17
CA ARG A 19 6.18 4.35 15.81
C ARG A 19 5.00 4.56 14.86
N PHE A 20 5.19 5.33 13.78
CA PHE A 20 4.16 5.63 12.79
C PHE A 20 4.15 4.66 11.59
N GLU A 21 5.14 3.77 11.48
CA GLU A 21 5.22 2.77 10.40
C GLU A 21 3.95 1.89 10.30
N PRO A 22 3.38 1.36 11.40
CA PRO A 22 2.20 0.51 11.31
C PRO A 22 0.96 1.29 10.84
N LEU A 23 0.85 2.57 11.24
CA LEU A 23 -0.23 3.44 10.81
C LEU A 23 -0.10 3.79 9.32
N LEU A 24 1.12 4.04 8.86
CA LEU A 24 1.42 4.22 7.44
C LEU A 24 1.04 2.99 6.64
N ALA A 25 1.48 1.80 7.06
CA ALA A 25 1.16 0.55 6.38
C ALA A 25 -0.36 0.30 6.36
N HIS A 26 -1.07 0.63 7.45
CA HIS A 26 -2.52 0.50 7.51
C HIS A 26 -3.22 1.42 6.51
N GLU A 27 -2.82 2.70 6.46
CA GLU A 27 -3.41 3.66 5.54
C GLU A 27 -3.10 3.32 4.08
N VAL A 28 -1.89 2.85 3.79
CA VAL A 28 -1.53 2.34 2.48
C VAL A 28 -2.37 1.12 2.11
N LYS A 29 -2.55 0.16 3.03
CA LYS A 29 -3.41 -1.01 2.80
C LYS A 29 -4.82 -0.57 2.42
N ARG A 30 -5.40 0.39 3.16
CA ARG A 30 -6.73 0.96 2.90
C ARG A 30 -6.81 1.62 1.52
N LEU A 31 -5.81 2.43 1.17
CA LEU A 31 -5.79 3.19 -0.07
C LEU A 31 -5.45 2.34 -1.30
N CYS A 32 -4.63 1.30 -1.16
CA CYS A 32 -4.27 0.39 -2.25
C CYS A 32 -5.44 -0.54 -2.63
N ASP A 33 -6.39 -0.74 -1.74
CA ASP A 33 -7.52 -1.66 -1.88
C ASP A 33 -8.28 -1.59 -3.23
N PRO A 34 -8.52 -0.42 -3.85
CA PRO A 34 -9.16 -0.32 -5.17
C PRO A 34 -8.22 -0.65 -6.35
N TYR A 35 -6.91 -0.58 -6.14
CA TYR A 35 -5.87 -0.75 -7.16
C TYR A 35 -5.33 -2.19 -7.22
N VAL A 36 -5.60 -2.99 -6.18
CA VAL A 36 -5.20 -4.41 -6.15
C VAL A 36 -6.06 -5.19 -7.16
N PRO A 37 -5.44 -6.02 -8.02
CA PRO A 37 -6.15 -6.91 -8.93
C PRO A 37 -7.24 -7.72 -8.23
N PHE A 38 -8.42 -7.74 -8.86
CA PHE A 38 -9.61 -8.39 -8.32
C PHE A 38 -10.11 -9.42 -9.32
N ASP A 39 -10.10 -10.67 -8.88
CA ASP A 39 -10.78 -11.78 -9.56
C ASP A 39 -11.90 -12.28 -8.62
N ARG A 40 -11.54 -13.04 -7.58
CA ARG A 40 -12.45 -13.46 -6.49
C ARG A 40 -12.24 -12.71 -5.17
N GLY A 41 -11.25 -11.81 -5.13
CA GLY A 41 -10.92 -11.02 -3.95
C GLY A 41 -9.83 -11.60 -3.03
N ASP A 42 -9.38 -12.84 -3.26
CA ASP A 42 -8.37 -13.52 -2.43
C ASP A 42 -7.06 -12.73 -2.28
N LEU A 43 -6.55 -12.14 -3.38
CA LEU A 43 -5.32 -11.33 -3.34
C LEU A 43 -5.46 -10.14 -2.39
N LYS A 44 -6.50 -9.35 -2.60
CA LYS A 44 -6.83 -8.17 -1.79
C LYS A 44 -7.11 -8.55 -0.34
N GLY A 45 -7.89 -9.61 -0.11
CA GLY A 45 -8.19 -10.13 1.23
C GLY A 45 -6.95 -10.64 1.99
N SER A 46 -5.89 -11.03 1.26
CA SER A 46 -4.64 -11.49 1.88
C SER A 46 -3.75 -10.38 2.45
N ALA A 47 -4.08 -9.10 2.22
CA ALA A 47 -3.23 -7.97 2.60
C ALA A 47 -3.06 -7.84 4.12
N ARG A 48 -1.80 -7.89 4.59
CA ARG A 48 -1.41 -7.76 6.01
C ARG A 48 -0.33 -6.71 6.17
N THR A 49 -0.43 -5.87 7.18
CA THR A 49 0.60 -4.88 7.52
C THR A 49 1.76 -5.55 8.24
N VAL A 50 2.99 -5.28 7.82
CA VAL A 50 4.22 -5.83 8.42
C VAL A 50 5.26 -4.71 8.51
N GLY A 51 5.41 -4.12 9.69
CA GLY A 51 6.20 -2.89 9.87
C GLY A 51 5.66 -1.76 8.99
N SER A 52 6.52 -1.14 8.19
CA SER A 52 6.17 -0.13 7.18
C SER A 52 5.69 -0.68 5.84
N SER A 53 5.48 -1.99 5.71
CA SER A 53 5.13 -2.64 4.45
C SER A 53 3.76 -3.31 4.47
N VAL A 54 3.20 -3.55 3.28
CA VAL A 54 2.00 -4.37 3.11
C VAL A 54 2.39 -5.69 2.43
N TRP A 55 2.14 -6.80 3.11
CA TRP A 55 2.39 -8.15 2.61
C TRP A 55 1.12 -8.76 2.02
N TYR A 56 1.24 -9.28 0.81
CA TYR A 56 0.22 -10.07 0.12
C TYR A 56 0.70 -11.51 0.05
N SER A 57 -0.04 -12.44 0.66
CA SER A 57 0.45 -13.80 0.92
C SER A 57 0.13 -14.82 -0.17
N THR A 58 -0.80 -14.51 -1.09
CA THR A 58 -1.21 -15.46 -2.14
C THR A 58 -0.03 -15.82 -3.06
N PRO A 59 0.04 -17.07 -3.57
CA PRO A 59 1.18 -17.54 -4.37
C PRO A 59 1.37 -16.78 -5.69
N TYR A 60 0.28 -16.22 -6.23
CA TYR A 60 0.28 -15.43 -7.46
C TYR A 60 0.42 -13.93 -7.23
N ALA A 61 0.51 -13.45 -5.98
CA ALA A 61 0.61 -12.01 -5.67
C ALA A 61 1.81 -11.36 -6.36
N ARG A 62 2.97 -12.02 -6.36
CA ARG A 62 4.18 -11.52 -7.00
C ARG A 62 4.01 -11.39 -8.52
N ARG A 63 3.43 -12.39 -9.17
CA ARG A 63 3.17 -12.35 -10.62
C ARG A 63 2.22 -11.21 -10.96
N GLN A 64 1.11 -11.11 -10.25
CA GLN A 64 0.13 -10.03 -10.46
C GLN A 64 0.75 -8.64 -10.22
N TYR A 65 1.64 -8.51 -9.25
CA TYR A 65 2.30 -7.24 -8.98
C TYR A 65 3.17 -6.75 -10.14
N TYR A 66 3.83 -7.62 -10.89
CA TYR A 66 4.72 -7.22 -11.98
C TYR A 66 4.07 -7.28 -13.37
N GLU A 67 3.17 -8.23 -13.61
CA GLU A 67 2.72 -8.60 -14.95
C GLU A 67 1.26 -8.22 -15.24
N HIS A 68 0.51 -7.72 -14.26
CA HIS A 68 -0.91 -7.39 -14.48
C HIS A 68 -1.06 -6.29 -15.53
N LYS A 69 -1.89 -6.55 -16.54
CA LYS A 69 -2.03 -5.71 -17.76
C LYS A 69 -2.88 -4.44 -17.61
N GLY A 70 -3.30 -4.16 -16.38
CA GLY A 70 -4.24 -3.08 -16.06
C GLY A 70 -5.70 -3.48 -16.30
N ASP A 71 -6.58 -3.02 -15.42
CA ASP A 71 -8.04 -3.14 -15.54
C ASP A 71 -8.71 -2.01 -14.73
N GLY A 72 -9.10 -0.93 -15.42
CA GLY A 72 -9.58 0.30 -14.80
C GLY A 72 -8.55 0.89 -13.84
N LEU A 73 -8.90 0.99 -12.55
CA LEU A 73 -7.99 1.46 -11.50
C LEU A 73 -6.94 0.41 -11.09
N ARG A 74 -7.12 -0.86 -11.47
CA ARG A 74 -6.28 -1.96 -11.02
C ARG A 74 -5.11 -2.17 -11.95
N GLY A 75 -3.97 -2.58 -11.43
CA GLY A 75 -2.81 -2.83 -12.27
C GLY A 75 -1.59 -3.36 -11.54
N ALA A 76 -0.54 -3.61 -12.32
CA ALA A 76 0.78 -3.91 -11.80
C ALA A 76 1.28 -2.74 -10.95
N ARG A 77 2.07 -3.04 -9.91
CA ARG A 77 2.60 -2.07 -8.96
C ARG A 77 1.50 -1.15 -8.42
N TRP A 78 0.46 -1.77 -7.87
CA TRP A 78 -0.76 -1.09 -7.41
C TRP A 78 -0.50 0.01 -6.37
N GLU A 79 0.58 -0.09 -5.60
CA GLU A 79 1.02 1.01 -4.74
C GLU A 79 1.42 2.24 -5.54
N GLN A 80 2.10 2.10 -6.68
CA GLN A 80 2.47 3.25 -7.51
C GLN A 80 1.23 3.91 -8.12
N LEU A 81 0.25 3.11 -8.54
CA LEU A 81 -1.05 3.59 -9.02
C LEU A 81 -1.80 4.37 -7.92
N MET A 82 -1.82 3.80 -6.72
CA MET A 82 -2.37 4.46 -5.54
C MET A 82 -1.61 5.75 -5.23
N LEU A 83 -0.28 5.74 -5.23
CA LEU A 83 0.54 6.92 -4.96
C LEU A 83 0.31 8.04 -5.97
N ARG A 84 0.16 7.69 -7.26
CA ARG A 84 -0.16 8.66 -8.31
C ARG A 84 -1.51 9.34 -8.09
N SER A 85 -2.49 8.60 -7.60
CA SER A 85 -3.88 9.09 -7.49
C SER A 85 -4.21 9.66 -6.10
N LYS A 86 -3.61 9.10 -5.05
CA LYS A 86 -3.93 9.29 -3.63
C LYS A 86 -2.71 9.62 -2.78
N GLY A 87 -1.57 9.92 -3.40
CA GLY A 87 -0.35 10.32 -2.70
C GLY A 87 -0.57 11.51 -1.77
N ALA A 88 -1.19 12.59 -2.25
CA ALA A 88 -1.47 13.76 -1.42
C ALA A 88 -2.38 13.45 -0.22
N GLU A 89 -3.43 12.63 -0.42
CA GLU A 89 -4.34 12.18 0.65
C GLU A 89 -3.57 11.40 1.72
N LEU A 90 -2.73 10.44 1.29
CA LEU A 90 -1.89 9.66 2.19
C LEU A 90 -0.92 10.56 2.98
N THR A 91 -0.24 11.51 2.32
CA THR A 91 0.67 12.43 3.01
C THR A 91 -0.07 13.25 4.07
N ALA A 92 -1.24 13.81 3.73
CA ALA A 92 -2.04 14.60 4.67
C ALA A 92 -2.56 13.76 5.84
N ALA A 93 -2.96 12.50 5.60
CA ALA A 93 -3.38 11.58 6.66
C ALA A 93 -2.26 11.30 7.66
N ILE A 94 -1.05 11.01 7.16
CA ILE A 94 0.12 10.77 8.03
C ILE A 94 0.55 12.03 8.78
N GLN A 95 0.52 13.21 8.13
CA GLN A 95 0.79 14.48 8.79
C GLN A 95 -0.14 14.71 9.97
N LYS A 96 -1.46 14.54 9.78
CA LYS A 96 -2.44 14.66 10.86
C LYS A 96 -2.19 13.68 12.00
N LEU A 97 -1.75 12.45 11.71
CA LEU A 97 -1.42 11.46 12.73
C LEU A 97 -0.18 11.85 13.54
N VAL A 98 0.84 12.39 12.87
CA VAL A 98 2.08 12.87 13.50
C VAL A 98 1.81 14.11 14.36
N GLU A 99 0.90 15.00 13.96
CA GLU A 99 0.53 16.19 14.72
C GLU A 99 -0.32 15.89 15.96
N ARG A 100 -1.04 14.76 15.96
CA ARG A 100 -1.97 14.36 17.03
C ARG A 100 -1.33 13.54 18.15
N GLY A 101 -0.10 13.06 18.02
CA GLY A 101 0.51 12.11 18.96
C GLY A 101 1.96 12.42 19.32
#